data_AF-A0A2V6FAS9-F1
#
_entry.id   AF-A0A2V6FAS9-F1
#
_cell.length_a   1.000
_cell.length_b   1.000
_cell.length_c   1.000
_cell.angle_alpha   90.00
_cell.angle_beta   90.00
_cell.angle_gamma   90.00
#
_symmetry.space_group_name_H-M   'P 1'
#
loop_
_entity.id
_entity.type
_entity.pdbx_description
1 polymer ?
#
loop_
_entity_poly.entity_id
_entity_poly.type
_entity_poly.pdbx_seq_one_letter_code
_entity_poly.pdbx_strand_id
1 'polypeptide(L)'
;MAARLGGLPEIRHGELWRLVTPIFLHGGLMHILFNMLCLSDFGTMIERRQNTRVLTALVLVIAALSNLGQYLWQGPDFGGMSGVVYGLIGYIWMRGKFDPNSSLFLHSSTVTMAVV
;
A
#
# COMPACT_ATOMS: atom_id res chain seq x y z
N MET A 1 19.02 -7.98 -10.80
CA MET A 1 18.90 -7.13 -9.59
C MET A 1 19.99 -6.05 -9.52
N ALA A 2 21.28 -6.38 -9.63
CA ALA A 2 22.39 -5.41 -9.58
C ALA A 2 22.35 -4.30 -10.67
N ALA A 3 21.88 -4.61 -11.89
CA ALA A 3 21.78 -3.63 -12.98
C ALA A 3 20.71 -2.53 -12.76
N ARG A 4 19.68 -2.78 -11.93
CA ARG A 4 18.62 -1.80 -11.62
C ARG A 4 18.99 -0.86 -10.46
N LEU A 5 20.02 -1.21 -9.68
CA LEU A 5 20.56 -0.39 -8.59
C LEU A 5 21.48 0.73 -9.11
N GLY A 6 21.76 0.78 -10.41
CA GLY A 6 22.57 1.81 -11.09
C GLY A 6 22.05 3.24 -11.03
N GLY A 7 21.08 3.51 -10.14
CA GLY A 7 20.90 4.84 -9.58
C GLY A 7 19.47 5.31 -9.43
N LEU A 8 18.44 4.59 -9.89
CA LEU A 8 17.09 5.16 -10.02
C LEU A 8 17.19 6.57 -10.63
N PRO A 9 17.77 6.70 -11.84
CA PRO A 9 18.12 8.00 -12.40
C PRO A 9 16.94 8.97 -12.34
N GLU A 10 15.72 8.51 -12.58
CA GLU A 10 14.47 9.28 -12.45
C GLU A 10 14.33 9.94 -11.06
N ILE A 11 14.56 9.18 -9.99
CA ILE A 11 14.52 9.68 -8.61
C ILE A 11 15.70 10.63 -8.35
N ARG A 12 16.89 10.36 -8.89
CA ARG A 12 18.06 11.25 -8.80
C ARG A 12 17.90 12.57 -9.54
N HIS A 13 17.06 12.60 -10.60
CA HIS A 13 16.68 13.82 -11.30
C HIS A 13 15.55 14.60 -10.59
N GLY A 14 15.17 14.19 -9.38
CA GLY A 14 14.18 14.89 -8.55
C GLY A 14 12.75 14.38 -8.73
N GLU A 15 12.51 13.30 -9.47
CA GLU A 15 11.17 12.77 -9.74
C GLU A 15 10.61 11.92 -8.58
N LEU A 16 10.71 12.43 -7.34
CA LEU A 16 10.28 11.74 -6.11
C LEU A 16 8.81 11.35 -6.12
N TRP A 17 7.96 12.09 -6.86
CA TRP A 17 6.54 11.77 -7.00
C TRP A 17 6.31 10.38 -7.59
N ARG A 18 7.25 9.84 -8.41
CA ARG A 18 7.15 8.51 -9.00
C ARG A 18 7.15 7.37 -7.97
N LEU A 19 7.58 7.63 -6.74
CA LEU A 19 7.44 6.66 -5.64
C LEU A 19 5.99 6.49 -5.21
N VAL A 20 5.15 7.52 -5.39
CA VAL A 20 3.76 7.53 -4.88
C VAL A 20 2.76 7.47 -6.03
N THR A 21 2.93 8.24 -7.09
CA THR A 21 1.94 8.38 -8.16
C THR A 21 1.50 7.09 -8.87
N PRO A 22 2.29 6.00 -8.94
CA PRO A 22 1.81 4.73 -9.51
C PRO A 22 0.57 4.15 -8.83
N ILE A 23 0.28 4.53 -7.58
CA ILE A 23 -0.94 4.05 -6.88
C ILE A 23 -2.25 4.50 -7.53
N PHE A 24 -2.21 5.57 -8.35
CA PHE A 24 -3.38 6.09 -9.05
C PHE A 24 -3.62 5.39 -10.39
N LEU A 25 -2.61 4.74 -10.95
CA LEU A 25 -2.71 4.04 -12.24
C LEU A 25 -3.38 2.68 -12.04
N HIS A 26 -4.35 2.34 -12.89
CA HIS A 26 -5.06 1.07 -12.81
C HIS A 26 -5.24 0.47 -14.20
N GLY A 27 -4.88 -0.80 -14.36
CA GLY A 27 -4.95 -1.52 -15.64
C GLY A 27 -6.34 -1.96 -16.09
N GLY A 28 -7.42 -1.65 -15.35
CA GLY A 28 -8.78 -2.06 -15.71
C GLY A 28 -9.85 -1.68 -14.67
N LEU A 29 -11.11 -1.75 -15.07
CA LEU A 29 -12.26 -1.33 -14.24
C LEU A 29 -12.41 -2.17 -12.98
N MET A 30 -12.31 -3.50 -13.07
CA MET A 30 -12.39 -4.37 -11.90
C MET A 30 -11.21 -4.14 -10.94
N HIS A 31 -10.03 -3.83 -11.48
CA HIS A 31 -8.84 -3.56 -10.67
C HIS A 31 -9.01 -2.29 -9.83
N ILE A 32 -9.49 -1.18 -10.42
CA ILE A 32 -9.76 0.04 -9.66
C ILE A 32 -10.92 -0.14 -8.69
N LEU A 33 -12.01 -0.79 -9.11
CA LEU A 33 -13.18 -0.98 -8.25
C LEU A 33 -12.83 -1.77 -7.00
N PHE A 34 -12.12 -2.89 -7.14
CA PHE A 34 -11.71 -3.69 -5.99
C PHE A 34 -10.75 -2.93 -5.07
N ASN A 35 -9.74 -2.25 -5.62
CA ASN A 35 -8.81 -1.46 -4.82
C ASN A 35 -9.50 -0.35 -4.03
N MET A 36 -10.45 0.37 -4.64
CA MET A 36 -11.17 1.45 -3.97
C MET A 36 -12.14 0.92 -2.91
N LEU A 37 -12.79 -0.23 -3.14
CA LEU A 37 -13.61 -0.89 -2.11
C LEU A 37 -12.76 -1.30 -0.90
N CYS A 38 -11.64 -1.97 -1.13
CA CYS A 38 -10.74 -2.36 -0.03
C CYS A 38 -10.13 -1.14 0.67
N LEU A 39 -9.73 -0.10 -0.07
CA LEU A 39 -9.25 1.14 0.53
C LEU A 39 -10.35 1.79 1.37
N SER A 40 -11.59 1.83 0.87
CA SER A 40 -12.73 2.35 1.62
C SER A 40 -12.90 1.60 2.93
N ASP A 41 -12.89 0.28 2.92
CA ASP A 41 -13.10 -0.53 4.13
C ASP A 41 -11.95 -0.37 5.14
N PHE A 42 -10.72 -0.69 4.72
CA PHE A 42 -9.56 -0.69 5.63
C PHE A 42 -9.08 0.72 5.96
N GLY A 43 -9.15 1.65 5.01
CA GLY A 43 -8.82 3.06 5.21
C GLY A 43 -9.78 3.72 6.19
N THR A 44 -11.10 3.54 6.02
CA THR A 44 -12.10 4.07 6.95
C THR A 44 -11.92 3.49 8.35
N MET A 45 -11.54 2.22 8.47
CA MET A 45 -11.27 1.62 9.77
C MET A 45 -10.12 2.33 10.49
N ILE A 46 -9.01 2.58 9.82
CA ILE A 46 -7.86 3.29 10.40
C ILE A 46 -8.22 4.74 10.70
N GLU A 47 -8.88 5.43 9.77
CA GLU A 47 -9.23 6.84 9.93
C GLU A 47 -10.17 7.06 11.12
N ARG A 48 -11.22 6.24 11.26
CA ARG A 48 -12.20 6.36 12.34
C ARG A 48 -11.64 5.98 13.71
N ARG A 49 -10.74 4.99 13.77
CA ARG A 49 -10.18 4.49 15.04
C ARG A 49 -8.93 5.22 15.48
N GLN A 50 -8.20 5.85 14.56
CA GLN A 50 -6.94 6.55 14.86
C GLN A 50 -7.03 8.00 14.45
N ASN A 51 -6.89 8.32 13.16
CA ASN A 51 -7.14 9.63 12.54
C ASN A 51 -6.68 9.63 11.07
N THR A 52 -7.08 10.66 10.32
CA THR A 52 -6.68 10.90 8.93
C THR A 52 -5.17 11.02 8.75
N ARG A 53 -4.42 11.63 9.69
CA ARG A 53 -2.97 11.83 9.53
C ARG A 53 -2.23 10.49 9.51
N VAL A 54 -2.63 9.54 10.36
CA VAL A 54 -2.07 8.20 10.37
C VAL A 54 -2.38 7.47 9.07
N LEU A 55 -3.62 7.54 8.57
CA LEU A 55 -3.97 6.96 7.28
C LEU A 55 -3.12 7.54 6.14
N THR A 56 -3.00 8.87 6.05
CA THR A 56 -2.19 9.53 5.02
C THR A 56 -0.72 9.11 5.10
N ALA A 57 -0.14 9.07 6.31
CA ALA A 57 1.24 8.65 6.49
C ALA A 57 1.46 7.19 6.05
N LEU A 58 0.54 6.28 6.42
CA LEU A 58 0.59 4.88 6.01
C LEU A 58 0.49 4.75 4.49
N VAL A 59 -0.45 5.44 3.85
CA VAL A 59 -0.60 5.41 2.38
C VAL A 59 0.68 5.86 1.70
N LEU A 60 1.28 6.98 2.12
CA LEU A 60 2.49 7.51 1.50
C LEU A 60 3.71 6.59 1.69
N VAL A 61 3.92 6.09 2.93
CA VAL A 61 5.06 5.22 3.25
C VAL A 61 4.92 3.88 2.55
N ILE A 62 3.73 3.25 2.62
CA ILE A 62 3.50 1.95 1.98
C ILE A 62 3.61 2.10 0.47
N ALA A 63 3.01 3.14 -0.14
CA ALA A 63 3.12 3.39 -1.57
C ALA A 63 4.59 3.46 -2.02
N ALA A 64 5.40 4.27 -1.32
CA ALA A 64 6.82 4.41 -1.65
C ALA A 64 7.58 3.08 -1.56
N LEU A 65 7.37 2.33 -0.48
CA LEU A 65 8.06 1.06 -0.25
C LEU A 65 7.60 -0.05 -1.22
N SER A 66 6.28 -0.19 -1.42
CA SER A 66 5.72 -1.21 -2.31
C SER A 66 6.08 -0.95 -3.76
N ASN A 67 5.98 0.30 -4.21
CA ASN A 67 6.30 0.68 -5.59
C ASN A 67 7.79 0.54 -5.86
N LEU A 68 8.65 0.90 -4.90
CA LEU A 68 10.08 0.67 -5.02
C LEU A 68 10.40 -0.83 -5.09
N GLY A 69 9.79 -1.64 -4.23
CA GLY A 69 9.95 -3.10 -4.26
C GLY A 69 9.53 -3.70 -5.60
N GLN A 70 8.37 -3.31 -6.12
CA GLN A 70 7.85 -3.76 -7.42
C GLN A 70 8.77 -3.33 -8.57
N TYR A 71 9.26 -2.09 -8.55
CA TYR A 71 10.20 -1.58 -9.54
C TYR A 71 11.49 -2.41 -9.58
N LEU A 72 12.05 -2.71 -8.41
CA LEU A 72 13.27 -3.52 -8.30
C LEU A 72 13.05 -4.96 -8.79
N TRP A 73 11.84 -5.50 -8.62
CA TRP A 73 11.47 -6.86 -9.01
C TRP A 73 11.13 -7.01 -10.50
N GLN A 74 10.22 -6.19 -11.05
CA GLN A 74 9.71 -6.35 -12.43
C GLN A 74 10.09 -5.22 -13.39
N GLY A 75 10.47 -4.04 -12.89
CA GLY A 75 10.73 -2.84 -13.70
C GLY A 75 9.62 -1.79 -13.58
N PRO A 76 9.60 -0.75 -14.45
CA PRO A 76 8.71 0.41 -14.31
C PRO A 76 7.25 0.18 -14.73
N ASP A 77 6.96 -0.90 -15.45
CA ASP A 77 5.60 -1.17 -15.94
C ASP A 77 4.72 -1.81 -14.85
N PHE A 78 4.27 -0.97 -13.92
CA PHE A 78 3.30 -1.33 -12.89
C PHE A 78 2.46 -0.14 -12.46
N GLY A 79 1.35 -0.43 -11.80
CA GLY A 79 0.46 0.56 -11.21
C GLY A 79 -0.63 -0.11 -10.41
N GLY A 80 -1.12 0.60 -9.39
CA GLY A 80 -2.26 0.16 -8.61
C GLY A 80 -2.09 0.43 -7.12
N MET A 81 -3.23 0.57 -6.45
CA MET A 81 -3.30 0.79 -5.01
C MET A 81 -3.18 -0.51 -4.20
N SER A 82 -3.12 -1.67 -4.85
CA SER A 82 -3.08 -2.98 -4.21
C SER A 82 -1.94 -3.11 -3.18
N GLY A 83 -0.73 -2.63 -3.50
CA GLY A 83 0.40 -2.62 -2.57
C GLY A 83 0.10 -1.85 -1.27
N VAL A 84 -0.61 -0.72 -1.40
CA VAL A 84 -1.09 0.06 -0.25
C VAL A 84 -2.13 -0.74 0.54
N VAL A 85 -3.14 -1.27 -0.13
CA VAL A 85 -4.21 -2.07 0.50
C VAL A 85 -3.62 -3.24 1.30
N TYR A 86 -2.69 -4.01 0.72
CA TYR A 86 -2.03 -5.11 1.42
C TYR A 86 -1.23 -4.63 2.64
N GLY A 87 -0.53 -3.50 2.53
CA GLY A 87 0.16 -2.92 3.68
C GLY A 87 -0.79 -2.45 4.78
N LEU A 88 -1.97 -1.91 4.43
CA LEU A 88 -3.00 -1.53 5.41
C LEU A 88 -3.58 -2.77 6.12
N ILE A 89 -3.87 -3.85 5.38
CA ILE A 89 -4.30 -5.13 5.97
C ILE A 89 -3.26 -5.63 6.97
N GLY A 90 -1.98 -5.65 6.58
CA GLY A 90 -0.88 -6.04 7.45
C GLY A 90 -0.75 -5.16 8.68
N TYR A 91 -0.88 -3.84 8.52
CA TYR A 91 -0.86 -2.89 9.63
C TYR A 91 -1.99 -3.14 10.63
N ILE A 92 -3.24 -3.26 10.16
CA ILE A 92 -4.40 -3.49 11.02
C ILE A 92 -4.25 -4.81 11.77
N TRP A 93 -3.83 -5.88 11.08
CA TRP A 93 -3.64 -7.19 11.69
C TRP A 93 -2.56 -7.17 12.78
N MET A 94 -1.40 -6.57 12.50
CA MET A 94 -0.30 -6.48 13.46
C MET A 94 -0.68 -5.58 14.64
N ARG A 95 -1.32 -4.42 14.40
CA ARG A 95 -1.79 -3.54 15.48
C ARG A 95 -2.84 -4.22 16.35
N GLY A 96 -3.82 -4.91 15.76
CA GLY A 96 -4.83 -5.64 16.53
C GLY A 96 -4.24 -6.78 17.37
N LYS A 97 -3.15 -7.41 16.90
CA LYS A 97 -2.49 -8.50 17.63
C LYS A 97 -1.60 -8.04 18.78
N PHE A 98 -0.86 -6.94 18.60
CA PHE A 98 0.15 -6.48 19.56
C PHE A 98 -0.29 -5.29 20.41
N ASP A 99 -1.35 -4.58 20.03
CA ASP A 99 -1.93 -3.46 20.75
C ASP A 99 -3.46 -3.65 20.85
N PRO A 100 -3.94 -4.44 21.83
CA PRO A 100 -5.38 -4.71 22.00
C PRO A 100 -6.22 -3.44 22.24
N ASN A 101 -5.59 -2.36 22.72
CA ASN A 101 -6.25 -1.08 22.96
C ASN A 101 -6.42 -0.24 21.68
N SER A 102 -5.77 -0.63 20.58
CA SER A 102 -5.88 0.08 19.29
C SER A 102 -7.29 0.07 18.71
N SER A 103 -8.17 -0.82 19.19
CA SER A 103 -9.54 -1.03 18.70
C SER A 103 -9.63 -1.40 17.21
N LEU A 104 -8.48 -1.77 16.63
CA LEU A 104 -8.34 -2.35 15.31
C LEU A 104 -8.46 -3.87 15.41
N PHE A 105 -9.27 -4.46 14.56
CA PHE A 105 -9.48 -5.91 14.54
C PHE A 105 -9.66 -6.39 13.11
N LEU A 106 -8.94 -7.46 12.76
CA LEU A 106 -9.09 -8.12 11.48
C LEU A 106 -9.15 -9.62 11.74
N HIS A 107 -10.17 -10.29 11.21
CA HIS A 107 -10.31 -11.72 11.39
C HIS A 107 -9.23 -12.45 10.58
N SER A 108 -8.67 -13.52 11.12
CA SER A 108 -7.57 -14.26 10.47
C SER A 108 -7.96 -14.78 9.09
N SER A 109 -9.24 -15.11 8.87
CA SER A 109 -9.72 -15.53 7.54
C SER A 109 -9.56 -14.44 6.49
N THR A 110 -9.78 -13.17 6.84
CA THR A 110 -9.60 -12.04 5.92
C THR A 110 -8.14 -11.86 5.54
N VAL A 111 -7.21 -12.07 6.49
CA VAL A 111 -5.77 -12.04 6.21
C VAL A 111 -5.39 -13.19 5.28
N THR A 112 -5.85 -14.41 5.56
CA THR A 112 -5.60 -15.57 4.70
C THR A 112 -6.15 -15.36 3.29
N MET A 113 -7.38 -14.87 3.15
CA MET A 113 -7.97 -14.58 1.83
C MET A 113 -7.22 -13.49 1.06
N ALA A 114 -6.54 -12.57 1.74
CA ALA A 114 -5.76 -11.54 1.07
C ALA A 114 -4.46 -12.13 0.48
N VAL A 115 -3.79 -13.02 1.21
CA VAL A 115 -2.43 -13.49 0.88
C VAL A 115 -2.43 -14.74 -0.02
N VAL A 116 -3.54 -15.46 -0.10
CA VAL A 116 -3.69 -16.71 -0.89
C VAL A 116 -4.17 -16.42 -2.31
#